data_AF-A0A1Y2IK44-F1
#
_entry.id   AF-A0A1Y2IK44-F1
#
_cell.length_a   1.000
_cell.length_b   1.000
_cell.length_c   1.000
_cell.angle_alpha   90.00
_cell.angle_beta   90.00
_cell.angle_gamma   90.00
#
_symmetry.space_group_name_H-M   'P 1'
#
loop_
_entity.id
_entity.type
_entity.pdbx_description
1 polymer ?
#
loop_
_entity_poly.entity_id
_entity_poly.type
_entity_poly.pdbx_seq_one_letter_code
_entity_poly.pdbx_strand_id
1 'polypeptide(L)'
;MGSIIVINNSSSTISVFVSKYSNSDGSDAWYTLQPGGRDSWSRKWWELVAFKNANDTNRAGVYVPVDSTVTFTDMAHISVV
;
A
#
# COMPACT_ATOMS: atom_id res chain seq x y z
N MET A 1 -13.75 -12.78 0.43
CA MET A 1 -12.45 -12.22 0.85
C MET A 1 -12.44 -10.78 0.43
N GLY A 2 -12.03 -9.87 1.31
CA GLY A 2 -11.94 -8.46 0.99
C GLY A 2 -10.62 -8.11 0.30
N SER A 3 -10.51 -6.88 -0.15
CA SER A 3 -9.31 -6.38 -0.83
C SER A 3 -8.86 -5.04 -0.27
N ILE A 4 -7.56 -4.85 -0.15
CA ILE A 4 -7.00 -3.52 0.08
C ILE A 4 -6.57 -2.97 -1.27
N ILE A 5 -7.13 -1.84 -1.66
CA ILE A 5 -6.78 -1.14 -2.89
C ILE A 5 -5.77 -0.05 -2.55
N VAL A 6 -4.70 0.04 -3.33
CA VAL A 6 -3.73 1.13 -3.18
C VAL A 6 -3.67 1.94 -4.46
N ILE A 7 -3.81 3.26 -4.32
CA ILE A 7 -3.75 4.23 -5.41
C ILE A 7 -2.53 5.12 -5.20
N ASN A 8 -1.69 5.23 -6.23
CA ASN A 8 -0.64 6.23 -6.28
C ASN A 8 -1.17 7.50 -6.92
N ASN A 9 -1.57 8.48 -6.10
CA ASN A 9 -1.99 9.80 -6.55
C ASN A 9 -0.83 10.82 -6.64
N SER A 10 0.40 10.38 -6.37
CA SER A 10 1.58 11.23 -6.51
C SER A 10 2.03 11.36 -7.98
N SER A 11 2.93 12.31 -8.25
CA SER A 11 3.56 12.48 -9.57
C SER A 11 4.76 11.54 -9.80
N SER A 12 5.08 10.67 -8.86
CA SER A 12 6.30 9.85 -8.86
C SER A 12 5.97 8.37 -8.71
N THR A 13 6.84 7.52 -9.25
CA THR A 13 6.74 6.08 -9.02
C THR A 13 7.00 5.77 -7.54
N ILE A 14 6.16 4.94 -6.93
CA ILE A 14 6.27 4.55 -5.53
C ILE A 14 6.50 3.06 -5.39
N SER A 15 7.17 2.66 -4.30
CA SER A 15 7.20 1.28 -3.86
C SER A 15 6.20 1.09 -2.72
N VAL A 16 5.26 0.18 -2.90
CA VAL A 16 4.26 -0.22 -1.92
C VAL A 16 4.57 -1.61 -1.37
N PHE A 17 4.30 -1.82 -0.10
CA PHE A 17 4.34 -3.09 0.59
C PHE A 17 2.99 -3.29 1.27
N VAL A 18 2.40 -4.47 1.12
CA VAL A 18 1.20 -4.85 1.86
C VAL A 18 1.52 -6.13 2.61
N SER A 19 1.52 -6.08 3.95
CA SER A 19 1.87 -7.24 4.75
C SER A 19 1.00 -8.45 4.41
N LYS A 20 1.55 -9.64 4.63
CA LYS A 20 0.85 -10.92 4.48
C LYS A 20 0.33 -11.45 5.83
N TYR A 21 0.24 -10.61 6.86
CA TYR A 21 -0.01 -11.05 8.23
C TYR A 21 -1.30 -11.88 8.35
N SER A 22 -2.35 -11.50 7.62
CA SER A 22 -3.64 -12.20 7.59
C SER A 22 -3.75 -13.32 6.56
N ASN A 23 -2.73 -13.48 5.69
CA ASN A 23 -2.76 -14.40 4.57
C ASN A 23 -1.35 -14.96 4.28
N SER A 24 -1.06 -16.16 4.81
CA SER A 24 0.25 -16.82 4.65
C SER A 24 0.67 -17.10 3.21
N ASP A 25 -0.30 -17.19 2.29
CA ASP A 25 -0.06 -17.41 0.86
C ASP A 25 0.20 -16.10 0.10
N GLY A 26 0.11 -14.97 0.80
CA GLY A 26 0.46 -13.65 0.29
C GLY A 26 1.98 -13.41 0.23
N SER A 27 2.34 -12.23 -0.26
CA SER A 27 3.73 -11.79 -0.39
C SER A 27 3.97 -10.52 0.41
N ASP A 28 5.12 -10.49 1.08
CA ASP A 28 5.71 -9.33 1.78
C ASP A 28 6.73 -8.60 0.87
N ALA A 29 6.64 -8.78 -0.45
CA ALA A 29 7.50 -8.07 -1.39
C ALA A 29 7.10 -6.60 -1.52
N TRP A 30 8.04 -5.80 -2.00
CA TRP A 30 7.76 -4.44 -2.48
C TRP A 30 7.31 -4.51 -3.94
N TYR A 31 6.23 -3.79 -4.24
CA TYR A 31 5.65 -3.66 -5.57
C TYR A 31 5.75 -2.22 -6.04
N THR A 32 5.96 -2.02 -7.33
CA THR A 32 6.11 -0.68 -7.91
C THR A 32 4.79 -0.21 -8.50
N LEU A 33 4.31 0.95 -8.06
CA LEU A 33 3.13 1.63 -8.60
C LEU A 33 3.56 2.90 -9.34
N GLN A 34 3.25 2.96 -10.64
CA GLN A 34 3.48 4.16 -11.45
C GLN A 34 2.57 5.33 -10.98
N PRO A 35 2.90 6.59 -11.30
CA PRO A 35 2.01 7.72 -11.06
C PRO A 35 0.61 7.49 -11.64
N GLY A 36 -0.44 7.78 -10.87
CA GLY A 36 -1.84 7.49 -11.23
C GLY A 36 -2.21 5.99 -11.24
N GLY A 37 -1.26 5.10 -10.94
CA GLY A 37 -1.47 3.66 -10.91
C GLY A 37 -2.34 3.21 -9.73
N ARG A 38 -3.01 2.08 -9.92
CA ARG A 38 -3.76 1.40 -8.86
C ARG A 38 -3.48 -0.10 -8.89
N ASP A 39 -3.48 -0.72 -7.73
CA ASP A 39 -3.44 -2.19 -7.62
C ASP A 39 -4.19 -2.65 -6.36
N SER A 40 -4.44 -3.96 -6.25
CA SER A 40 -5.30 -4.56 -5.24
C SER A 40 -4.71 -5.83 -4.65
N TRP A 41 -4.74 -5.93 -3.32
CA TRP A 41 -4.26 -7.09 -2.57
C TRP A 41 -5.42 -7.78 -1.86
N SER A 42 -5.67 -9.04 -2.23
CA SER A 42 -6.61 -9.90 -1.52
C SER A 42 -6.06 -10.24 -0.12
N ARG A 43 -6.80 -9.85 0.92
CA ARG A 43 -6.38 -9.92 2.34
C ARG A 43 -7.56 -10.27 3.24
N LYS A 44 -7.31 -10.47 4.53
CA LYS A 44 -8.32 -10.69 5.57
C LYS A 44 -8.05 -9.74 6.74
N TRP A 45 -9.08 -9.37 7.50
CA TRP A 45 -8.93 -8.56 8.71
C TRP A 45 -8.24 -7.20 8.49
N TRP A 46 -6.99 -7.08 8.89
CA TRP A 46 -6.20 -5.86 8.85
C TRP A 46 -4.81 -6.15 8.31
N GLU A 47 -4.23 -5.18 7.59
CA GLU A 47 -2.85 -5.25 7.11
C GLU A 47 -2.17 -3.89 7.21
N LEU A 48 -0.84 -3.95 7.29
CA LEU A 48 0.03 -2.80 7.12
C LEU A 48 0.23 -2.55 5.63
N VAL A 49 -0.14 -1.36 5.18
CA VAL A 49 0.27 -0.82 3.89
C VAL A 49 1.40 0.16 4.14
N ALA A 50 2.58 -0.10 3.59
CA ALA A 50 3.75 0.74 3.72
C ALA A 50 4.24 1.22 2.36
N PHE A 51 4.87 2.39 2.36
CA PHE A 51 5.45 3.05 1.21
C PHE A 51 6.91 3.37 1.52
N LYS A 52 7.74 3.38 0.48
CA LYS A 52 9.11 3.88 0.56
C LYS A 52 9.47 4.72 -0.66
N ASN A 53 10.41 5.64 -0.47
CA ASN A 53 10.98 6.42 -1.57
C ASN A 53 12.00 5.57 -2.36
N ALA A 54 12.42 6.05 -3.52
CA ALA A 54 13.34 5.34 -4.42
C ALA A 54 14.67 4.93 -3.74
N ASN A 55 15.17 5.75 -2.82
CA ASN A 55 16.42 5.52 -2.11
C ASN A 55 16.26 4.75 -0.79
N ASP A 56 15.04 4.35 -0.43
CA ASP A 56 14.71 3.65 0.81
C ASP A 56 15.20 4.36 2.10
N THR A 57 15.22 5.69 2.09
CA THR A 57 15.61 6.51 3.26
C THR A 57 14.40 6.92 4.08
N ASN A 58 13.23 7.00 3.45
CA ASN A 58 11.99 7.44 4.07
C ASN A 58 10.92 6.40 3.80
N ARG A 59 10.23 6.01 4.88
CA ARG A 59 9.07 5.12 4.83
C ARG A 59 7.91 5.72 5.58
N ALA A 60 6.71 5.48 5.08
CA ALA A 60 5.46 5.83 5.73
C ALA A 60 4.50 4.65 5.61
N GLY A 61 3.57 4.49 6.53
CA GLY A 61 2.64 3.38 6.47
C GLY A 61 1.40 3.60 7.31
N VAL A 62 0.35 2.88 6.94
CA VAL A 62 -0.96 2.90 7.58
C VAL A 62 -1.42 1.48 7.81
N TYR A 63 -2.04 1.25 8.97
CA TYR A 63 -2.65 -0.03 9.30
C TYR A 63 -4.14 0.08 9.00
N VAL A 64 -4.65 -0.76 8.10
CA VAL A 64 -6.00 -0.58 7.54
C VAL A 64 -6.78 -1.90 7.55
N PRO A 65 -8.11 -1.84 7.71
CA PRO A 65 -8.94 -3.02 7.53
C PRO A 65 -9.03 -3.38 6.04
N VAL A 66 -9.41 -4.62 5.75
CA VAL A 66 -9.81 -5.02 4.39
C VAL A 66 -10.96 -4.17 3.87
N ASP A 67 -11.09 -4.12 2.55
CA ASP A 67 -12.06 -3.30 1.81
C ASP A 67 -11.80 -1.79 1.86
N SER A 68 -10.67 -1.38 2.46
CA SER A 68 -10.18 0.00 2.42
C SER A 68 -9.51 0.34 1.09
N THR A 69 -9.63 1.61 0.69
CA THR A 69 -8.83 2.22 -0.36
C THR A 69 -7.80 3.17 0.26
N VAL A 70 -6.52 2.84 0.08
CA VAL A 70 -5.39 3.65 0.54
C VAL A 70 -4.90 4.52 -0.63
N THR A 71 -4.95 5.83 -0.48
CA THR A 71 -4.43 6.77 -1.48
C THR A 71 -3.16 7.41 -0.97
N PHE A 72 -2.06 7.17 -1.67
CA PHE A 72 -0.77 7.79 -1.41
C PHE A 72 -0.64 9.08 -2.22
N THR A 73 -0.37 10.20 -1.56
CA THR A 73 -0.02 11.48 -2.22
C THR A 73 1.44 11.83 -1.97
N ASP A 74 1.89 11.72 -0.72
CA ASP A 74 3.30 11.80 -0.33
C ASP A 74 3.51 11.11 1.03
N MET A 75 4.75 11.12 1.54
CA MET A 75 5.09 10.42 2.80
C MET A 75 4.40 10.99 4.04
N ALA A 76 3.91 12.23 4.01
CA ALA A 76 3.15 12.85 5.08
C ALA A 76 1.63 12.73 4.86
N HIS A 77 1.18 12.52 3.62
CA HIS A 77 -0.22 12.51 3.23
C HIS A 77 -0.63 11.15 2.62
N ILE A 78 -1.13 10.28 3.49
CA ILE A 78 -1.76 9.00 3.14
C ILE A 78 -3.20 9.04 3.66
N SER A 79 -4.17 8.86 2.79
CA SER A 79 -5.59 8.79 3.16
C SER A 79 -6.13 7.37 3.03
N VAL A 80 -7.12 7.05 3.87
CA VAL A 80 -7.79 5.75 3.92
C VAL A 80 -9.29 6.02 3.90
N VAL A 81 -10.00 5.35 3.00
CA VAL A 81 -11.47 5.42 2.84
C VAL A 81 -12.05 4.02 2.84
#